data_AF-A0A1A9WLK2-F1
#
_entry.id   AF-A0A1A9WLK2-F1
#
_cell.length_a   1.000
_cell.length_b   1.000
_cell.length_c   1.000
_cell.angle_alpha   90.00
_cell.angle_beta   90.00
_cell.angle_gamma   90.00
#
_symmetry.space_group_name_H-M   'P 1'
#
loop_
_entity.id
_entity.type
_entity.pdbx_description
1 polymer ?
#
loop_
_entity_poly.entity_id
_entity_poly.type
_entity_poly.pdbx_seq_one_letter_code
_entity_poly.pdbx_strand_id
1 'polypeptide(L)'
;MKKSNTANTMLSSLPTSPTMSTQSLAGSKISLNNSTKSSRSSLPHVSIKSNKIDHEIETILEKAKFYTSVCLGTTAILSVFTFLFLIPFVVDPAISTIIADYDPVPVTCIVIDHVYAEGIKNCTWSSCREGCTSSPNKCHQLYVNYTRIPFTEWEKNPRDLTSVVWDVSYTKFLINSEGCGYPPTTNCSVFARQYGYSHIGEPFPCYYSRAYPEVVIGRYSWENNLYHLILSLIIPTVLFAVSIGVLSYWYCPDEEDEMEY
;
A
#
# COMPACT_ATOMS: atom_id res chain seq x y z
N MET A 1 11.82 -51.63 10.43
CA MET A 1 10.60 -52.27 9.86
C MET A 1 9.70 -51.18 9.28
N LYS A 2 9.13 -51.45 8.10
CA LYS A 2 8.10 -50.71 7.33
C LYS A 2 8.49 -49.41 6.56
N LYS A 3 8.49 -49.60 5.24
CA LYS A 3 8.38 -48.65 4.11
C LYS A 3 7.02 -47.92 4.11
N SER A 4 6.95 -46.72 3.50
CA SER A 4 6.14 -46.43 2.29
C SER A 4 5.81 -44.93 2.10
N ASN A 5 6.52 -44.28 1.17
CA ASN A 5 6.05 -43.59 -0.04
C ASN A 5 4.67 -42.85 -0.13
N THR A 6 4.79 -41.58 -0.55
CA THR A 6 4.12 -40.90 -1.69
C THR A 6 2.99 -39.88 -1.43
N ALA A 7 3.28 -38.68 -1.96
CA ALA A 7 2.49 -37.55 -2.48
C ALA A 7 0.94 -37.60 -2.47
N ASN A 8 0.35 -36.41 -2.23
CA ASN A 8 -0.82 -35.85 -2.93
C ASN A 8 -0.85 -34.33 -2.68
N THR A 9 -0.66 -33.46 -3.68
CA THR A 9 -1.59 -33.02 -4.75
C THR A 9 -2.58 -31.95 -4.27
N MET A 10 -2.36 -30.73 -4.77
CA MET A 10 -3.27 -29.60 -4.74
C MET A 10 -4.59 -29.96 -5.44
N LEU A 11 -5.73 -29.53 -4.90
CA LEU A 11 -6.97 -29.45 -5.68
C LEU A 11 -7.79 -28.21 -5.31
N SER A 12 -7.94 -27.38 -6.34
CA SER A 12 -8.90 -26.29 -6.54
C SER A 12 -10.34 -26.79 -6.70
N SER A 13 -11.33 -25.99 -6.30
CA SER A 13 -12.64 -25.99 -6.96
C SER A 13 -13.41 -24.67 -6.79
N LEU A 14 -13.71 -24.07 -7.94
CA LEU A 14 -14.63 -22.98 -8.23
C LEU A 14 -15.92 -23.61 -8.79
N PRO A 15 -17.15 -23.09 -8.57
CA PRO A 15 -18.32 -23.55 -9.30
C PRO A 15 -18.52 -22.80 -10.62
N THR A 16 -18.99 -23.59 -11.59
CA THR A 16 -19.06 -23.40 -13.05
C THR A 16 -20.36 -22.81 -13.57
N SER A 17 -20.26 -22.05 -14.66
CA SER A 17 -21.35 -21.72 -15.61
C SER A 17 -21.78 -22.95 -16.45
N PRO A 18 -23.01 -22.97 -17.03
CA PRO A 18 -23.42 -24.01 -17.96
C PRO A 18 -23.11 -23.68 -19.43
N THR A 19 -22.73 -24.74 -20.15
CA THR A 19 -22.27 -24.83 -21.54
C THR A 19 -23.42 -25.02 -22.55
N MET A 20 -23.24 -24.46 -23.76
CA MET A 20 -23.99 -24.81 -24.97
C MET A 20 -23.59 -26.19 -25.51
N SER A 21 -24.55 -26.90 -26.09
CA SER A 21 -24.34 -28.16 -26.84
C SER A 21 -24.78 -27.99 -28.29
N THR A 22 -23.94 -28.47 -29.22
CA THR A 22 -24.16 -28.52 -30.68
C THR A 22 -23.92 -29.95 -31.15
N GLN A 23 -24.83 -30.56 -31.92
CA GLN A 23 -24.60 -31.71 -32.83
C GLN A 23 -25.69 -31.66 -33.93
N SER A 24 -25.37 -31.28 -35.18
CA SER A 24 -24.88 -32.07 -36.33
C SER A 24 -25.92 -32.98 -37.00
N LEU A 25 -26.16 -32.84 -38.32
CA LEU A 25 -25.84 -33.87 -39.32
C LEU A 25 -26.19 -33.47 -40.79
N ALA A 26 -25.27 -33.81 -41.68
CA ALA A 26 -25.43 -34.38 -43.03
C ALA A 26 -26.11 -33.58 -44.17
N GLY A 27 -25.38 -33.48 -45.29
CA GLY A 27 -25.92 -33.13 -46.60
C GLY A 27 -26.21 -34.35 -47.49
N SER A 28 -27.03 -34.15 -48.52
CA SER A 28 -26.90 -34.76 -49.86
C SER A 28 -27.93 -34.22 -50.89
N LYS A 29 -27.38 -33.76 -52.02
CA LYS A 29 -27.75 -33.89 -53.44
C LYS A 29 -29.16 -33.52 -54.00
N ILE A 30 -29.12 -32.56 -54.95
CA ILE A 30 -29.59 -32.57 -56.36
C ILE A 30 -31.08 -32.86 -56.66
N SER A 31 -31.79 -31.86 -57.24
CA SER A 31 -32.48 -32.00 -58.54
C SER A 31 -32.96 -30.66 -59.13
N LEU A 32 -33.00 -30.61 -60.46
CA LEU A 32 -33.28 -29.49 -61.38
C LEU A 32 -34.76 -29.03 -61.38
N ASN A 33 -35.05 -27.75 -61.67
CA ASN A 33 -35.40 -27.23 -63.02
C ASN A 33 -36.18 -25.88 -63.00
N ASN A 34 -35.67 -24.96 -63.83
CA ASN A 34 -36.35 -24.04 -64.77
C ASN A 34 -37.28 -22.86 -64.37
N SER A 35 -36.88 -21.71 -64.97
CA SER A 35 -37.69 -20.72 -65.71
C SER A 35 -37.94 -19.33 -65.10
N THR A 36 -37.06 -18.40 -65.50
CA THR A 36 -37.34 -17.06 -66.10
C THR A 36 -38.45 -16.17 -65.53
N LYS A 37 -38.08 -14.98 -65.03
CA LYS A 37 -38.26 -13.70 -65.76
C LYS A 37 -37.62 -12.49 -65.04
N SER A 38 -37.00 -11.67 -65.88
CA SER A 38 -36.49 -10.30 -65.69
C SER A 38 -37.46 -9.35 -64.97
N SER A 39 -36.95 -8.48 -64.08
CA SER A 39 -36.89 -7.02 -64.34
C SER A 39 -36.20 -6.25 -63.22
N ARG A 40 -35.41 -5.27 -63.64
CA ARG A 40 -34.57 -4.35 -62.88
C ARG A 40 -35.38 -3.09 -62.54
N SER A 41 -35.42 -2.68 -61.27
CA SER A 41 -35.69 -1.29 -60.88
C SER A 41 -35.17 -0.97 -59.46
N SER A 42 -34.11 -0.15 -59.45
CA SER A 42 -33.78 0.96 -58.53
C SER A 42 -34.18 0.94 -57.03
N LEU A 43 -33.16 1.16 -56.19
CA LEU A 43 -33.12 1.52 -54.75
C LEU A 43 -34.42 1.99 -54.07
N PRO A 44 -34.67 1.48 -52.84
CA PRO A 44 -34.61 2.35 -51.65
C PRO A 44 -33.90 1.70 -50.44
N HIS A 45 -32.98 0.75 -50.65
CA HIS A 45 -32.50 -0.11 -49.57
C HIS A 45 -31.26 0.40 -48.80
N VAL A 46 -30.69 1.54 -49.19
CA VAL A 46 -29.45 2.09 -48.59
C VAL A 46 -29.75 3.05 -47.43
N SER A 47 -30.81 3.86 -47.52
CA SER A 47 -31.19 4.86 -46.51
C SER A 47 -31.83 4.27 -45.24
N ILE A 48 -32.57 3.16 -45.36
CA ILE A 48 -33.22 2.50 -44.22
C ILE A 48 -32.20 1.75 -43.34
N LYS A 49 -31.12 1.24 -43.96
CA LYS A 49 -30.07 0.51 -43.25
C LYS A 49 -29.15 1.46 -42.46
N SER A 50 -28.87 2.67 -42.96
CA SER A 50 -28.09 3.69 -42.23
C SER A 50 -28.84 4.14 -40.98
N ASN A 51 -30.08 4.61 -41.12
CA ASN A 51 -30.88 5.12 -39.99
C ASN A 51 -31.10 4.09 -38.86
N LYS A 52 -31.17 2.78 -39.19
CA LYS A 52 -31.27 1.73 -38.18
C LYS A 52 -29.95 1.52 -37.42
N ILE A 53 -28.81 1.60 -38.12
CA ILE A 53 -27.47 1.47 -37.53
C ILE A 53 -27.16 2.69 -36.65
N ASP A 54 -27.50 3.90 -37.12
CA ASP A 54 -27.27 5.15 -36.39
C ASP A 54 -28.07 5.18 -35.07
N HIS A 55 -29.36 4.77 -35.10
CA HIS A 55 -30.21 4.66 -33.91
C HIS A 55 -29.75 3.54 -32.94
N GLU A 56 -29.21 2.43 -33.45
CA GLU A 56 -28.62 1.38 -32.61
C GLU A 56 -27.33 1.87 -31.92
N ILE A 57 -26.50 2.66 -32.62
CA ILE A 57 -25.27 3.25 -32.07
C ILE A 57 -25.59 4.28 -30.97
N GLU A 58 -26.57 5.16 -31.17
CA GLU A 58 -27.00 6.13 -30.16
C GLU A 58 -27.48 5.43 -28.87
N THR A 59 -28.28 4.37 -29.02
CA THR A 59 -28.79 3.59 -27.87
C THR A 59 -27.65 2.89 -27.12
N ILE A 60 -26.63 2.39 -27.83
CA ILE A 60 -25.44 1.78 -27.23
C ILE A 60 -24.59 2.83 -26.51
N LEU A 61 -24.42 4.01 -27.11
CA LEU A 61 -23.69 5.13 -26.53
C LEU A 61 -24.34 5.62 -25.23
N GLU A 62 -25.65 5.76 -25.19
CA GLU A 62 -26.39 6.17 -23.99
C GLU A 62 -26.23 5.16 -22.86
N LYS A 63 -26.35 3.87 -23.16
CA LYS A 63 -26.12 2.80 -22.18
C LYS A 63 -24.67 2.81 -21.70
N ALA A 64 -23.70 2.95 -22.61
CA ALA A 64 -22.29 3.01 -22.26
C ALA A 64 -21.97 4.22 -21.37
N LYS A 65 -22.51 5.40 -21.70
CA LYS A 65 -22.41 6.61 -20.88
C LYS A 65 -23.01 6.36 -19.50
N PHE A 66 -24.24 5.85 -19.41
CA PHE A 66 -24.89 5.58 -18.12
C PHE A 66 -24.08 4.63 -17.23
N TYR A 67 -23.68 3.46 -17.74
CA TYR A 67 -22.91 2.48 -16.96
C TYR A 67 -21.53 3.01 -16.57
N THR A 68 -20.86 3.74 -17.46
CA THR A 68 -19.56 4.34 -17.17
C THR A 68 -19.69 5.42 -16.11
N SER A 69 -20.71 6.27 -16.19
CA SER A 69 -20.96 7.31 -15.19
C SER A 69 -21.21 6.74 -13.80
N VAL A 70 -22.00 5.66 -13.70
CA VAL A 70 -22.24 4.97 -12.43
C VAL A 70 -20.95 4.33 -11.90
N CYS A 71 -20.14 3.73 -12.77
CA CYS A 71 -18.85 3.14 -12.39
C CYS A 71 -17.83 4.20 -11.92
N LEU A 72 -17.71 5.33 -12.62
CA LEU A 72 -16.82 6.42 -12.24
C LEU A 72 -17.30 7.12 -10.97
N GLY A 73 -18.61 7.32 -10.81
CA GLY A 73 -19.19 7.89 -9.59
C GLY A 73 -18.92 7.03 -8.36
N THR A 74 -19.15 5.72 -8.46
CA THR A 74 -18.83 4.77 -7.36
C THR A 74 -17.33 4.70 -7.08
N THR A 75 -16.48 4.71 -8.11
CA THR A 75 -15.02 4.75 -7.98
C THR A 75 -14.54 6.02 -7.28
N ALA A 76 -15.11 7.19 -7.63
CA ALA A 76 -14.79 8.46 -6.98
C ALA A 76 -15.13 8.43 -5.48
N ILE A 77 -16.33 7.93 -5.13
CA ILE A 77 -16.75 7.80 -3.72
C ILE A 77 -15.79 6.88 -2.95
N LEU A 78 -15.50 5.69 -3.48
CA LEU A 78 -14.57 4.74 -2.85
C LEU A 78 -13.15 5.31 -2.72
N SER A 79 -12.70 6.08 -3.70
CA SER A 79 -11.39 6.72 -3.69
C SER A 79 -11.29 7.76 -2.57
N VAL A 80 -12.33 8.58 -2.37
CA VAL A 80 -12.39 9.56 -1.26
C VAL A 80 -12.37 8.85 0.09
N PHE A 81 -13.21 7.82 0.29
CA PHE A 81 -13.20 7.07 1.53
C PHE A 81 -11.83 6.44 1.81
N THR A 82 -11.24 5.82 0.79
CA THR A 82 -9.90 5.22 0.90
C THR A 82 -8.86 6.26 1.30
N PHE A 83 -8.86 7.43 0.65
CA PHE A 83 -7.94 8.53 0.95
C PHE A 83 -8.10 9.02 2.40
N LEU A 84 -9.34 9.19 2.88
CA LEU A 84 -9.61 9.63 4.26
C LEU A 84 -9.08 8.66 5.32
N PHE A 85 -9.12 7.35 5.05
CA PHE A 85 -8.53 6.36 5.96
C PHE A 85 -7.00 6.29 5.84
N LEU A 86 -6.44 6.50 4.65
CA LEU A 86 -4.99 6.46 4.46
C LEU A 86 -4.27 7.60 5.17
N ILE A 87 -4.89 8.78 5.33
CA ILE A 87 -4.26 9.92 6.01
C ILE A 87 -3.78 9.57 7.43
N PRO A 88 -4.65 9.20 8.38
CA PRO A 88 -4.23 8.97 9.76
C PRO A 88 -3.37 7.72 9.93
N PHE A 89 -3.52 6.72 9.06
CA PHE A 89 -2.79 5.45 9.19
C PHE A 89 -1.43 5.44 8.49
N VAL A 90 -1.27 6.22 7.43
CA VAL A 90 -0.10 6.12 6.54
C VAL A 90 0.62 7.46 6.42
N VAL A 91 -0.12 8.55 6.21
CA VAL A 91 0.48 9.87 5.99
C VAL A 91 1.06 10.44 7.28
N ASP A 92 0.28 10.46 8.36
CA ASP A 92 0.72 11.00 9.65
C ASP A 92 2.04 10.38 10.18
N PRO A 93 2.19 9.04 10.28
CA PRO A 93 3.44 8.44 10.75
C PRO A 93 4.63 8.71 9.79
N ALA A 94 4.37 8.82 8.49
CA ALA A 94 5.43 9.08 7.53
C ALA A 94 5.93 10.51 7.54
N ILE A 95 5.04 11.48 7.69
CA ILE A 95 5.40 12.89 7.85
C ILE A 95 6.25 13.06 9.12
N SER A 96 5.81 12.47 10.24
CA SER A 96 6.57 12.48 11.50
C SER A 96 8.00 11.95 11.31
N THR A 97 8.15 10.82 10.62
CA THR A 97 9.45 10.21 10.34
C THR A 97 10.35 11.09 9.45
N ILE A 98 9.78 11.79 8.46
CA ILE A 98 10.55 12.70 7.58
C ILE A 98 11.01 13.95 8.33
N ILE A 99 10.13 14.54 9.14
CA ILE A 99 10.44 15.74 9.94
C ILE A 99 11.54 15.44 10.97
N ALA A 100 11.61 14.20 11.45
CA ALA A 100 12.67 13.77 12.35
C ALA A 100 14.07 13.78 11.72
N ASP A 101 14.24 13.86 10.39
CA ASP A 101 15.55 14.00 9.72
C ASP A 101 16.63 13.06 10.30
N TYR A 102 16.38 11.75 10.21
CA TYR A 102 17.35 10.73 10.63
C TYR A 102 18.51 10.65 9.63
N ASP A 103 19.75 10.58 10.14
CA ASP A 103 20.90 10.32 9.29
C ASP A 103 20.83 8.89 8.73
N PRO A 104 20.98 8.66 7.40
CA PRO A 104 20.93 7.32 6.83
C PRO A 104 22.19 6.48 7.13
N VAL A 105 23.28 7.09 7.61
CA VAL A 105 24.49 6.36 8.01
C VAL A 105 24.39 5.98 9.49
N PRO A 106 24.43 4.68 9.83
CA PRO A 106 24.34 4.26 11.23
C PRO A 106 25.60 4.67 11.99
N VAL A 107 25.37 5.24 13.17
CA VAL A 107 26.40 5.64 14.13
C VAL A 107 26.48 4.63 15.27
N THR A 108 27.48 4.79 16.14
CA THR A 108 27.68 3.88 17.27
C THR A 108 26.88 4.31 18.50
N CYS A 109 26.03 3.41 19.01
CA CYS A 109 25.34 3.52 20.28
C CYS A 109 25.82 2.46 21.28
N ILE A 110 25.70 2.74 22.57
CA ILE A 110 25.77 1.76 23.66
C ILE A 110 24.55 1.90 24.56
N VAL A 111 23.99 0.79 25.05
CA VAL A 111 22.97 0.84 26.11
C VAL A 111 23.65 1.12 27.44
N ILE A 112 23.17 2.14 28.15
CA ILE A 112 23.69 2.50 29.48
C ILE A 112 22.75 2.07 30.61
N ASP A 113 21.46 1.98 30.32
CA ASP A 113 20.45 1.64 31.31
C ASP A 113 19.27 0.94 30.64
N HIS A 114 18.69 -0.01 31.37
CA HIS A 114 17.51 -0.73 30.97
C HIS A 114 16.56 -0.81 32.15
N VAL A 115 15.44 -0.09 32.03
CA VAL A 115 14.36 -0.11 33.01
C VAL A 115 13.21 -0.95 32.46
N TYR A 116 12.80 -1.97 33.22
CA TYR A 116 11.56 -2.70 32.97
C TYR A 116 10.48 -2.21 33.94
N ALA A 117 9.38 -1.71 33.40
CA ALA A 117 8.28 -1.20 34.19
C ALA A 117 6.96 -1.88 33.80
N GLU A 118 6.09 -2.04 34.79
CA GLU A 118 4.74 -2.55 34.62
C GLU A 118 3.71 -1.54 35.15
N GLY A 119 2.54 -1.52 34.51
CA GLY A 119 1.42 -0.64 34.80
C GLY A 119 1.38 0.63 33.94
N ILE A 120 0.17 1.06 33.61
CA ILE A 120 -0.13 2.19 32.71
C ILE A 120 0.56 3.49 33.15
N LYS A 121 0.64 3.75 34.47
CA LYS A 121 1.22 4.98 35.01
C LYS A 121 2.75 5.03 34.92
N ASN A 122 3.40 3.87 34.96
CA ASN A 122 4.87 3.78 34.92
C ASN A 122 5.40 3.68 33.47
N CYS A 123 4.54 3.26 32.54
CA CYS A 123 4.85 3.16 31.12
C CYS A 123 4.43 4.41 30.34
N THR A 124 5.01 5.56 30.68
CA THR A 124 4.81 6.81 29.91
C THR A 124 5.37 6.72 28.49
N TRP A 125 6.43 5.94 28.30
CA TRP A 125 7.02 5.58 27.02
C TRP A 125 7.65 4.18 27.07
N SER A 126 7.91 3.61 25.90
CA SER A 126 8.58 2.31 25.73
C SER A 126 9.48 2.35 24.51
N SER A 127 10.64 1.70 24.58
CA SER A 127 11.57 1.50 23.46
C SER A 127 10.97 0.64 22.35
N CYS A 128 10.10 -0.29 22.71
CA CYS A 128 9.37 -1.14 21.79
C CYS A 128 7.98 -1.42 22.32
N ARG A 129 6.99 -1.41 21.43
CA ARG A 129 5.60 -1.75 21.74
C ARG A 129 4.97 -2.61 20.65
N GLU A 130 4.31 -3.67 21.06
CA GLU A 130 3.51 -4.51 20.18
C GLU A 130 2.12 -3.89 20.02
N GLY A 131 1.88 -3.34 18.83
CA GLY A 131 0.69 -2.58 18.45
C GLY A 131 0.80 -1.09 18.71
N CYS A 132 0.49 -0.27 17.71
CA CYS A 132 0.60 1.19 17.79
C CYS A 132 -0.63 1.87 18.40
N THR A 133 -1.75 1.14 18.58
CA THR A 133 -3.01 1.65 19.13
C THR A 133 -3.32 1.22 20.58
N SER A 134 -2.66 0.18 21.11
CA SER A 134 -2.87 -0.39 22.45
C SER A 134 -1.99 0.23 23.56
N SER A 135 -2.52 0.71 24.68
CA SER A 135 -1.64 1.20 25.77
C SER A 135 -0.77 0.06 26.35
N PRO A 136 0.56 0.23 26.48
CA PRO A 136 1.41 -0.82 27.03
C PRO A 136 1.24 -0.91 28.55
N ASN A 137 0.95 -2.11 29.05
CA ASN A 137 0.98 -2.41 30.48
C ASN A 137 2.35 -2.92 30.96
N LYS A 138 3.24 -3.24 30.03
CA LYS A 138 4.61 -3.69 30.25
C LYS A 138 5.48 -2.97 29.25
N CYS A 139 6.54 -2.32 29.70
CA CYS A 139 7.41 -1.51 28.85
C CYS A 139 8.88 -1.73 29.21
N HIS A 140 9.70 -1.75 28.17
CA HIS A 140 11.15 -1.73 28.30
C HIS A 140 11.61 -0.33 27.89
N GLN A 141 12.33 0.33 28.78
CA GLN A 141 12.88 1.66 28.59
C GLN A 141 14.40 1.53 28.54
N LEU A 142 14.95 1.62 27.33
CA LEU A 142 16.38 1.54 27.09
C LEU A 142 16.91 2.95 26.87
N TYR A 143 17.89 3.32 27.68
CA TYR A 143 18.65 4.56 27.51
C TYR A 143 20.01 4.24 26.91
N VAL A 144 20.43 5.07 25.98
CA VAL A 144 21.69 4.88 25.26
C VAL A 144 22.52 6.15 25.27
N ASN A 145 23.83 5.97 25.11
CA ASN A 145 24.75 7.02 24.69
C ASN A 145 25.14 6.76 23.26
N TYR A 146 25.22 7.81 22.45
CA TYR A 146 25.67 7.69 21.07
C TYR A 146 26.77 8.68 20.76
N THR A 147 27.60 8.30 19.80
CA THR A 147 28.56 9.17 19.16
C THR A 147 28.26 9.21 17.67
N ARG A 148 28.61 10.29 16.98
CA ARG A 148 28.44 10.44 15.52
C ARG A 148 29.48 9.68 14.71
N ILE A 149 30.37 8.94 15.36
CA ILE A 149 31.31 8.03 14.69
C ILE A 149 30.49 6.93 14.02
N PRO A 150 30.65 6.70 12.70
CA PRO A 150 29.97 5.62 12.00
C PRO A 150 30.31 4.26 12.59
N PHE A 151 29.30 3.37 12.70
CA PHE A 151 29.52 2.04 13.29
C PHE A 151 30.57 1.22 12.52
N THR A 152 30.64 1.40 11.21
CA THR A 152 31.65 0.74 10.36
C THR A 152 33.09 1.17 10.67
N GLU A 153 33.31 2.37 11.21
CA GLU A 153 34.63 2.80 11.69
C GLU A 153 34.94 2.14 13.04
N TRP A 154 33.93 2.06 13.90
CA TRP A 154 34.05 1.42 15.21
C TRP A 154 34.42 -0.06 15.12
N GLU A 155 33.82 -0.80 14.18
CA GLU A 155 34.17 -2.20 13.93
C GLU A 155 35.64 -2.38 13.49
N LYS A 156 36.18 -1.40 12.74
CA LYS A 156 37.57 -1.44 12.27
C LYS A 156 38.57 -1.08 13.36
N ASN A 157 38.24 -0.07 14.16
CA ASN A 157 39.10 0.44 15.23
C ASN A 157 38.28 0.56 16.53
N PRO A 158 38.07 -0.54 17.27
CA PRO A 158 37.35 -0.51 18.53
C PRO A 158 38.02 0.43 19.51
N ARG A 159 37.25 1.35 20.08
CA ARG A 159 37.74 2.31 21.09
C ARG A 159 37.36 1.81 22.48
N ASP A 160 38.17 2.14 23.47
CA ASP A 160 37.82 1.87 24.86
C ASP A 160 36.65 2.79 25.26
N LEU A 161 35.57 2.20 25.76
CA LEU A 161 34.35 2.89 26.20
C LEU A 161 34.64 3.99 27.24
N THR A 162 35.70 3.85 28.04
CA THR A 162 36.06 4.86 29.05
C THR A 162 36.71 6.11 28.45
N SER A 163 37.30 5.98 27.25
CA SER A 163 38.03 7.05 26.55
C SER A 163 37.17 7.81 25.53
N VAL A 164 36.00 7.26 25.20
CA VAL A 164 35.13 7.79 24.15
C VAL A 164 34.34 8.98 24.68
N VAL A 165 34.42 10.09 23.96
CA VAL A 165 33.58 11.27 24.20
C VAL A 165 32.24 11.03 23.51
N TRP A 166 31.18 10.84 24.29
CA TRP A 166 29.82 10.67 23.79
C TRP A 166 29.24 12.01 23.37
N ASP A 167 28.72 12.10 22.15
CA ASP A 167 28.10 13.33 21.63
C ASP A 167 26.80 13.66 22.39
N VAL A 168 25.99 12.64 22.67
CA VAL A 168 24.79 12.75 23.48
C VAL A 168 24.67 11.53 24.38
N SER A 169 24.27 11.78 25.62
CA SER A 169 24.10 10.75 26.64
C SER A 169 22.67 10.69 27.14
N TYR A 170 22.27 9.53 27.67
CA TYR A 170 20.96 9.30 28.28
C TYR A 170 19.78 9.64 27.34
N THR A 171 19.87 9.19 26.10
CA THR A 171 18.83 9.40 25.08
C THR A 171 17.94 8.16 24.94
N LYS A 172 16.69 8.34 24.51
CA LYS A 172 15.73 7.23 24.37
C LYS A 172 16.09 6.40 23.15
N PHE A 173 16.21 5.09 23.32
CA PHE A 173 16.38 4.17 22.21
C PHE A 173 15.04 3.55 21.81
N LEU A 174 14.62 3.74 20.57
CA LEU A 174 13.39 3.17 20.03
C LEU A 174 13.68 2.13 18.95
N ILE A 175 12.79 1.16 18.77
CA ILE A 175 12.94 0.15 17.71
C ILE A 175 12.84 0.76 16.30
N ASN A 176 12.00 1.78 16.13
CA ASN A 176 11.76 2.57 14.92
C ASN A 176 11.30 3.99 15.33
N SER A 177 11.01 4.87 14.36
CA SER A 177 10.52 6.24 14.60
C SER A 177 9.25 6.29 15.47
N GLU A 178 8.35 5.32 15.32
CA GLU A 178 7.08 5.25 16.06
C GLU A 178 7.22 4.58 17.45
N GLY A 179 8.33 3.90 17.72
CA GLY A 179 8.53 3.05 18.90
C GLY A 179 7.62 1.82 18.99
N CYS A 180 6.88 1.48 17.92
CA CYS A 180 5.89 0.41 17.92
C CYS A 180 5.80 -0.33 16.58
N GLY A 181 5.16 -1.50 16.59
CA GLY A 181 4.85 -2.25 15.38
C GLY A 181 4.13 -3.56 15.68
N TYR A 182 3.84 -4.35 14.65
CA TYR A 182 3.06 -5.58 14.77
C TYR A 182 3.91 -6.82 14.41
N PRO A 183 3.75 -7.95 15.14
CA PRO A 183 4.37 -9.22 14.78
C PRO A 183 3.98 -9.67 13.35
N PRO A 184 4.87 -10.34 12.60
CA PRO A 184 6.19 -10.85 13.01
C PRO A 184 7.33 -9.84 12.90
N THR A 185 7.09 -8.66 12.32
CA THR A 185 8.16 -7.66 12.06
C THR A 185 8.72 -7.05 13.35
N THR A 186 7.88 -6.96 14.38
CA THR A 186 8.17 -6.35 15.68
C THR A 186 7.92 -7.38 16.78
N ASN A 187 8.96 -7.69 17.56
CA ASN A 187 8.86 -8.54 18.74
C ASN A 187 9.67 -7.87 19.87
N CYS A 188 8.96 -7.37 20.88
CA CYS A 188 9.59 -6.53 21.90
C CYS A 188 10.36 -7.33 22.94
N SER A 189 9.99 -8.59 23.17
CA SER A 189 10.75 -9.49 24.04
C SER A 189 12.12 -9.80 23.46
N VAL A 190 12.19 -10.04 22.15
CA VAL A 190 13.46 -10.27 21.44
C VAL A 190 14.28 -8.98 21.40
N PHE A 191 13.67 -7.85 21.06
CA PHE A 191 14.35 -6.56 21.04
C PHE A 191 14.98 -6.21 22.39
N ALA A 192 14.23 -6.35 23.50
CA ALA A 192 14.74 -6.07 24.83
C ALA A 192 15.87 -7.02 25.24
N ARG A 193 15.84 -8.29 24.81
CA ARG A 193 16.94 -9.24 25.04
C ARG A 193 18.17 -8.97 24.19
N GLN A 194 18.00 -8.46 22.98
CA GLN A 194 19.09 -8.18 22.06
C GLN A 194 19.93 -6.99 22.50
N TYR A 195 19.29 -5.93 23.00
CA TYR A 195 19.98 -4.69 23.37
C TYR A 195 20.05 -4.46 24.89
N GLY A 196 19.05 -4.93 25.64
CA GLY A 196 19.00 -4.79 27.10
C GLY A 196 19.60 -5.99 27.83
N TYR A 197 19.31 -6.06 29.14
CA TYR A 197 19.75 -7.14 30.04
C TYR A 197 21.26 -7.40 30.02
N SER A 198 21.70 -8.44 29.31
CA SER A 198 23.09 -8.91 29.31
C SER A 198 23.98 -8.19 28.29
N HIS A 199 23.39 -7.41 27.38
CA HIS A 199 24.10 -6.70 26.31
C HIS A 199 24.31 -5.20 26.62
N ILE A 200 24.09 -4.79 27.88
CA ILE A 200 24.32 -3.42 28.32
C ILE A 200 25.82 -3.10 28.18
N GLY A 201 26.14 -1.96 27.57
CA GLY A 201 27.50 -1.55 27.26
C GLY A 201 28.09 -2.12 25.97
N GLU A 202 27.38 -3.00 25.25
CA GLU A 202 27.85 -3.47 23.94
C GLU A 202 27.57 -2.42 22.85
N PRO A 203 28.57 -2.08 22.00
CA PRO A 203 28.37 -1.13 20.90
C PRO A 203 27.58 -1.74 19.76
N PHE A 204 26.59 -1.00 19.24
CA PHE A 204 25.72 -1.43 18.14
C PHE A 204 25.36 -0.28 17.19
N PRO A 205 24.94 -0.57 15.95
CA PRO A 205 24.55 0.46 14.99
C PRO A 205 23.18 1.05 15.33
N CYS A 206 23.08 2.37 15.33
CA CYS A 206 21.83 3.11 15.54
C CYS A 206 21.77 4.35 14.63
N TYR A 207 20.57 4.90 14.45
CA TYR A 207 20.36 6.10 13.65
C TYR A 207 19.90 7.23 14.56
N TYR A 208 20.58 8.37 14.50
CA TYR A 208 20.23 9.54 15.28
C TYR A 208 19.44 10.53 14.44
N SER A 209 18.54 11.25 15.10
CA SER A 209 17.77 12.34 14.49
C SER A 209 18.55 13.64 14.57
N ARG A 210 18.60 14.40 13.48
CA ARG A 210 19.18 15.76 13.46
C ARG A 210 18.21 16.79 14.05
N ALA A 211 16.91 16.53 13.99
CA ALA A 211 15.86 17.39 14.53
C ALA A 211 15.60 17.15 16.04
N TYR A 212 15.69 15.90 16.50
CA TYR A 212 15.35 15.43 17.84
C TYR A 212 16.52 14.66 18.48
N PRO A 213 17.50 15.33 19.11
CA PRO A 213 18.68 14.69 19.68
C PRO A 213 18.37 13.74 20.86
N GLU A 214 17.18 13.86 21.46
CA GLU A 214 16.69 13.06 22.59
C GLU A 214 16.13 11.67 22.22
N VAL A 215 16.20 11.30 20.94
CA VAL A 215 15.80 9.98 20.45
C VAL A 215 16.76 9.41 19.42
N VAL A 216 17.02 8.12 19.50
CA VAL A 216 17.72 7.34 18.48
C VAL A 216 16.97 6.06 18.18
N ILE A 217 17.09 5.56 16.95
CA ILE A 217 16.31 4.41 16.47
C ILE A 217 17.23 3.26 16.04
N GLY A 218 16.77 2.02 16.26
CA GLY A 218 17.52 0.81 15.89
C GLY A 218 17.30 0.35 14.46
N ARG A 219 16.13 0.63 13.87
CA ARG A 219 15.81 0.28 12.48
C ARG A 219 15.38 1.52 11.71
N TYR A 220 16.10 1.79 10.63
CA TYR A 220 15.75 2.80 9.65
C TYR A 220 15.41 2.11 8.32
N SER A 221 14.22 2.35 7.78
CA SER A 221 13.72 1.68 6.57
C SER A 221 12.93 2.64 5.67
N TRP A 222 13.50 3.80 5.37
CA TRP A 222 12.79 4.87 4.68
C TRP A 222 12.48 4.59 3.20
N GLU A 223 13.45 4.10 2.43
CA GLU A 223 13.35 4.05 0.96
C GLU A 223 12.22 3.14 0.45
N ASN A 224 12.15 1.90 0.95
CA ASN A 224 11.17 0.93 0.45
C ASN A 224 9.76 1.23 0.97
N ASN A 225 9.64 1.73 2.21
CA ASN A 225 8.33 2.08 2.79
C ASN A 225 7.76 3.36 2.18
N LEU A 226 8.62 4.34 1.86
CA LEU A 226 8.19 5.57 1.20
C LEU A 226 7.58 5.30 -0.18
N TYR A 227 8.15 4.39 -0.97
CA TYR A 227 7.60 4.05 -2.29
C TYR A 227 6.15 3.51 -2.19
N HIS A 228 5.91 2.55 -1.29
CA HIS A 228 4.56 2.00 -1.08
C HIS A 228 3.58 3.05 -0.52
N LEU A 229 4.08 3.98 0.29
CA LEU A 229 3.30 5.09 0.80
C LEU A 229 2.89 6.06 -0.31
N ILE A 230 3.86 6.53 -1.11
CA ILE A 230 3.60 7.46 -2.20
C ILE A 230 2.63 6.84 -3.20
N LEU A 231 2.83 5.56 -3.53
CA LEU A 231 1.94 4.83 -4.43
C LEU A 231 0.52 4.72 -3.88
N SER A 232 0.36 4.43 -2.57
CA SER A 232 -0.96 4.32 -1.94
C SER A 232 -1.69 5.66 -1.83
N LEU A 233 -0.98 6.79 -1.82
CA LEU A 233 -1.57 8.14 -1.85
C LEU A 233 -1.92 8.60 -3.27
N ILE A 234 -1.02 8.38 -4.22
CA ILE A 234 -1.18 8.84 -5.62
C ILE A 234 -2.32 8.09 -6.30
N ILE A 235 -2.42 6.77 -6.13
CA ILE A 235 -3.41 5.95 -6.85
C ILE A 235 -4.86 6.43 -6.58
N PRO A 236 -5.35 6.53 -5.33
CA PRO A 236 -6.70 7.01 -5.06
C PRO A 236 -6.92 8.45 -5.52
N THR A 237 -5.89 9.31 -5.41
CA THR A 237 -5.97 10.71 -5.84
C THR A 237 -6.15 10.84 -7.35
N VAL A 238 -5.37 10.09 -8.13
CA VAL A 238 -5.47 10.08 -9.59
C VAL A 238 -6.79 9.46 -10.04
N LEU A 239 -7.21 8.35 -9.43
CA LEU A 239 -8.50 7.72 -9.74
C LEU A 239 -9.68 8.67 -9.46
N PHE A 240 -9.64 9.40 -8.36
CA PHE A 240 -10.63 10.42 -8.04
C PHE A 240 -10.63 11.55 -9.07
N ALA A 241 -9.47 12.14 -9.37
CA ALA A 241 -9.35 13.25 -10.31
C ALA A 241 -9.82 12.88 -11.72
N VAL A 242 -9.44 11.70 -12.22
CA VAL A 242 -9.88 11.19 -13.52
C VAL A 242 -11.39 10.93 -13.52
N SER A 243 -11.92 10.31 -12.46
CA SER A 243 -13.36 10.00 -12.38
C SER A 243 -14.21 11.27 -12.40
N ILE A 244 -13.85 12.27 -11.60
CA ILE A 244 -14.55 13.56 -11.58
C ILE A 244 -14.34 14.32 -12.89
N GLY A 245 -13.12 14.36 -13.43
CA GLY A 245 -12.84 15.06 -14.68
C GLY A 245 -13.68 14.55 -15.86
N VAL A 246 -13.84 13.24 -16.00
CA VAL A 246 -14.68 12.64 -17.05
C VAL A 246 -16.16 12.93 -16.81
N LEU A 247 -16.64 12.82 -15.57
CA LEU A 247 -18.04 13.13 -15.24
C LEU A 247 -18.36 14.61 -15.48
N SER A 248 -17.48 15.52 -15.05
CA SER A 248 -17.61 16.95 -15.34
C SER A 248 -17.61 17.21 -16.83
N TYR A 249 -16.72 16.59 -17.61
CA TYR A 249 -16.72 16.76 -19.06
C TYR A 249 -18.03 16.27 -19.74
N TRP A 250 -18.66 15.21 -19.23
CA TRP A 250 -19.90 14.68 -19.82
C TRP A 250 -21.18 15.38 -19.39
N TYR A 251 -21.19 15.96 -18.19
CA TYR A 251 -22.40 16.53 -17.57
C TYR A 251 -22.31 18.02 -17.25
N CYS A 252 -21.15 18.67 -17.43
CA CYS A 252 -21.07 20.12 -17.36
C CYS A 252 -21.79 20.68 -18.59
N PRO A 253 -22.82 21.51 -18.41
CA PRO A 253 -23.37 22.27 -19.53
C PRO A 253 -22.29 23.22 -20.03
N ASP A 254 -22.09 23.28 -21.35
CA ASP A 254 -21.33 24.36 -21.96
C ASP A 254 -22.07 25.66 -21.63
N GLU A 255 -21.38 26.59 -20.98
CA GLU A 255 -21.89 27.91 -20.56
C GLU A 255 -22.08 28.84 -21.78
N GLU A 256 -22.48 28.30 -22.94
CA GLU A 256 -22.87 29.08 -24.12
C GLU A 256 -24.39 29.39 -24.14
N ASP A 257 -25.18 28.82 -23.22
CA ASP A 257 -26.64 28.96 -23.17
C ASP A 257 -27.19 29.92 -22.08
N GLU A 258 -26.36 30.82 -21.50
CA GLU A 258 -26.82 31.85 -20.52
C GLU A 258 -26.88 33.29 -21.08
N MET A 259 -26.82 33.50 -22.40
CA MET A 259 -27.05 34.83 -23.02
C MET A 259 -28.25 34.91 -23.96
N GLU A 260 -29.25 34.05 -23.79
CA GLU A 260 -30.56 34.25 -24.42
C GLU A 260 -31.70 33.80 -23.50
N TYR A 261 -31.91 34.52 -22.39
CA TYR A 261 -33.26 34.85 -21.88
C TYR A 261 -33.24 35.93 -20.79
#